data_AF-A0A7X3USN0-F1
#
_entry.id   AF-A0A7X3USN0-F1
#
_cell.length_a   1.000
_cell.length_b   1.000
_cell.length_c   1.000
_cell.angle_alpha   90.00
_cell.angle_beta   90.00
_cell.angle_gamma   90.00
#
_symmetry.space_group_name_H-M   'P 1'
#
loop_
_entity.id
_entity.type
_entity.pdbx_description
1 polymer ?
#
loop_
_entity_poly.entity_id
_entity_poly.type
_entity_poly.pdbx_seq_one_letter_code
_entity_poly.pdbx_strand_id
1 'polypeptide(L)'
;MNDSSETLAEQRALLDRIAEAIAARELTAPAILFLESMKPLSFLGGQFMAFLSPFIHMVVDASDYDRIAEAIERRENVEFLIQRIEHHASGADDAAN
;
A
#
# COMPACT_ATOMS: atom_id res chain seq x y z
N MET A 1 -11.71 19.64 -14.85
CA MET A 1 -11.68 18.21 -15.17
C MET A 1 -10.27 17.94 -15.66
N ASN A 2 -9.34 17.71 -14.73
CA ASN A 2 -7.92 17.64 -15.05
C ASN A 2 -7.51 16.17 -15.23
N ASP A 3 -7.05 15.85 -16.43
CA ASP A 3 -6.29 14.69 -16.89
C ASP A 3 -6.22 13.46 -15.98
N SER A 4 -7.18 12.54 -16.18
CA SER A 4 -7.27 11.20 -15.57
C SER A 4 -6.27 10.18 -16.15
N SER A 5 -5.04 10.58 -16.43
CA SER A 5 -3.94 9.63 -16.63
C SER A 5 -2.86 9.90 -15.61
N GLU A 6 -3.23 9.78 -14.34
CA GLU A 6 -2.22 9.65 -13.30
C GLU A 6 -1.34 8.45 -13.64
N THR A 7 -0.04 8.67 -13.69
CA THR A 7 0.87 7.69 -14.27
C THR A 7 1.04 6.54 -13.28
N LEU A 8 1.23 5.31 -13.79
CA LEU A 8 1.57 4.15 -12.97
C LEU A 8 2.76 4.43 -12.02
N ALA A 9 3.66 5.33 -12.43
CA ALA A 9 4.80 5.77 -11.63
C ALA A 9 4.37 6.56 -10.37
N GLU A 10 3.40 7.46 -10.49
CA GLU A 10 2.89 8.25 -9.37
C GLU A 10 2.15 7.36 -8.35
N GLN A 11 1.31 6.44 -8.85
CA GLN A 11 0.64 5.45 -8.00
C GLN A 11 1.65 4.60 -7.23
N ARG A 12 2.68 4.09 -7.92
CA ARG A 12 3.73 3.30 -7.29
C ARG A 12 4.56 4.09 -6.28
N ALA A 13 4.80 5.38 -6.51
CA ALA A 13 5.49 6.23 -5.56
C ALA A 13 4.69 6.39 -4.26
N LEU A 14 3.36 6.52 -4.34
CA LEU A 14 2.48 6.53 -3.16
C LEU A 14 2.54 5.20 -2.41
N LEU A 15 2.43 4.08 -3.14
CA LEU A 15 2.52 2.74 -2.53
C LEU A 15 3.88 2.49 -1.87
N ASP A 16 4.97 3.01 -2.44
CA ASP A 16 6.30 2.88 -1.85
C ASP A 16 6.43 3.64 -0.53
N ARG A 17 5.85 4.84 -0.43
CA ARG A 17 5.78 5.59 0.83
C ARG A 17 4.97 4.86 1.91
N ILE A 18 3.88 4.19 1.51
CA ILE A 18 3.09 3.35 2.42
C ILE A 18 3.93 2.15 2.89
N ALA A 19 4.65 1.50 1.99
CA ALA A 19 5.51 0.38 2.30
C ALA A 19 6.60 0.75 3.32
N GLU A 20 7.26 1.88 3.12
CA GLU A 20 8.25 2.45 4.05
C GLU A 20 7.62 2.69 5.42
N ALA A 21 6.44 3.32 5.48
CA ALA A 21 5.76 3.60 6.74
C ALA A 21 5.33 2.34 7.49
N ILE A 22 4.93 1.27 6.78
CA ILE A 22 4.60 -0.03 7.37
C ILE A 22 5.85 -0.68 7.97
N ALA A 23 6.95 -0.69 7.21
CA ALA A 23 8.22 -1.28 7.65
C ALA A 23 8.79 -0.54 8.87
N ALA A 24 8.79 0.80 8.84
CA ALA A 24 9.26 1.65 9.94
C ALA A 24 8.49 1.47 11.26
N ARG A 25 7.33 0.82 11.22
CA ARG A 25 6.47 0.55 12.39
C ARG A 25 6.46 -0.91 12.79
N GLU A 26 7.32 -1.73 12.19
CA GLU A 26 7.42 -3.18 12.44
C GLU A 26 6.09 -3.91 12.15
N LEU A 27 5.28 -3.36 11.22
CA LEU A 27 3.98 -3.93 10.82
C LEU A 27 4.08 -4.82 9.58
N THR A 28 5.30 -5.19 9.17
CA THR A 28 5.60 -5.99 7.96
C THR A 28 4.77 -7.28 7.90
N ALA A 29 4.90 -8.15 8.90
CA ALA A 29 4.22 -9.44 8.93
C ALA A 29 2.68 -9.33 8.88
N PRO A 30 2.01 -8.52 9.73
CA PRO A 30 0.56 -8.37 9.64
C PRO A 30 0.10 -7.69 8.34
N ALA A 31 0.86 -6.75 7.78
CA ALA A 31 0.52 -6.11 6.52
C ALA A 31 0.61 -7.08 5.33
N ILE A 32 1.67 -7.88 5.23
CA ILE A 32 1.82 -8.88 4.16
C ILE A 32 0.73 -9.93 4.27
N LEU A 33 0.47 -10.49 5.46
CA LEU A 33 -0.60 -11.47 5.65
C LEU A 33 -1.95 -10.95 5.17
N PHE A 34 -2.25 -9.68 5.47
CA PHE A 34 -3.47 -9.03 5.03
C PHE A 34 -3.49 -8.82 3.50
N LEU A 35 -2.41 -8.31 2.91
CA LEU A 35 -2.29 -8.11 1.46
C LEU A 35 -2.39 -9.44 0.67
N GLU A 36 -1.77 -10.50 1.15
CA GLU A 36 -1.89 -11.87 0.63
C GLU A 36 -3.34 -12.38 0.71
N SER A 37 -4.06 -12.07 1.79
CA SER A 37 -5.46 -12.46 1.97
C SER A 37 -6.41 -11.83 0.95
N MET A 38 -5.96 -10.80 0.24
CA MET A 38 -6.73 -10.07 -0.77
C MET A 38 -6.40 -10.47 -2.21
N LYS A 39 -5.36 -11.27 -2.41
CA LYS A 39 -5.08 -11.89 -3.72
C LYS A 39 -6.23 -12.76 -4.25
N PRO A 40 -7.04 -13.46 -3.42
CA PRO A 40 -8.30 -14.05 -3.87
C PRO A 40 -9.28 -12.91 -4.17
N LEU A 41 -9.35 -12.52 -5.44
CA LEU A 41 -10.10 -11.39 -6.03
C LEU A 41 -11.58 -11.21 -5.60
N SER A 42 -12.17 -12.17 -4.88
CA SER A 42 -13.58 -12.16 -4.48
C SER A 42 -13.87 -11.38 -3.19
N PHE A 43 -12.86 -10.98 -2.41
CA PHE A 43 -13.08 -10.40 -1.07
C PHE A 43 -13.20 -8.87 -1.06
N LEU A 44 -12.84 -8.17 -2.14
CA LEU A 44 -12.93 -6.71 -2.25
C LEU A 44 -14.34 -6.25 -2.62
N GLY A 45 -15.33 -6.60 -1.80
CA GLY A 45 -16.65 -5.99 -1.85
C GLY A 45 -16.64 -4.65 -1.13
N GLY A 46 -16.38 -3.53 -1.82
CA GLY A 46 -16.69 -2.13 -1.43
C GLY A 46 -16.19 -1.57 -0.07
N GLN A 47 -15.65 -2.38 0.84
CA GLN A 47 -15.37 -2.02 2.24
C GLN A 47 -13.88 -2.09 2.61
N PHE A 48 -13.02 -2.47 1.66
CA PHE A 48 -11.59 -2.54 1.86
C PHE A 48 -10.98 -1.18 2.24
N MET A 49 -11.35 -0.13 1.49
CA MET A 49 -10.92 1.24 1.76
C MET A 49 -11.40 1.75 3.12
N ALA A 50 -12.60 1.33 3.56
CA ALA A 50 -13.12 1.66 4.89
C ALA A 50 -12.28 1.01 6.01
N PHE A 51 -11.72 -0.18 5.78
CA PHE A 51 -10.82 -0.84 6.72
C PHE A 51 -9.40 -0.25 6.73
N LEU A 52 -8.89 0.17 5.57
CA LEU A 52 -7.56 0.78 5.46
C LEU A 52 -7.51 2.25 5.86
N SER A 53 -8.65 2.94 5.89
CA SER A 53 -8.77 4.35 6.26
C SER A 53 -7.95 4.80 7.50
N PRO A 54 -8.00 4.11 8.66
CA PRO A 54 -7.22 4.53 9.83
C PRO A 54 -5.70 4.52 9.61
N PHE A 55 -5.20 3.63 8.75
CA PHE A 55 -3.77 3.55 8.43
C PHE A 55 -3.39 4.55 7.34
N ILE A 56 -4.21 4.68 6.29
CA ILE A 56 -3.97 5.61 5.19
C ILE A 56 -3.97 7.05 5.70
N HIS A 57 -4.96 7.47 6.49
CA HIS A 57 -5.01 8.83 7.06
C HIS A 57 -3.83 9.17 7.98
N MET A 58 -3.09 8.17 8.47
CA MET A 58 -1.92 8.41 9.31
C MET A 58 -0.64 8.68 8.49
N VAL A 59 -0.65 8.38 7.20
CA VAL A 59 0.55 8.39 6.33
C VAL A 59 0.40 9.32 5.12
N VAL A 60 -0.83 9.63 4.72
CA VAL A 60 -1.13 10.42 3.51
C VAL A 60 -2.34 11.33 3.69
N ASP A 61 -2.33 12.45 2.95
CA ASP A 61 -3.40 13.43 2.92
C ASP A 61 -4.67 12.87 2.25
N ALA A 62 -5.83 13.45 2.55
CA ALA A 62 -7.11 13.01 1.99
C ALA A 62 -7.15 13.02 0.45
N SER A 63 -6.32 13.84 -0.21
CA SER A 63 -6.18 13.88 -1.67
C SER A 63 -5.51 12.63 -2.25
N ASP A 64 -4.69 11.93 -1.46
CA ASP A 64 -4.00 10.72 -1.87
C ASP A 64 -4.83 9.46 -1.59
N TYR A 65 -5.87 9.56 -0.77
CA TYR A 65 -6.75 8.45 -0.41
C TYR A 65 -7.41 7.80 -1.64
N ASP A 66 -8.08 8.62 -2.47
CA ASP A 66 -8.76 8.13 -3.67
C ASP A 66 -7.77 7.54 -4.69
N ARG A 67 -6.56 8.09 -4.74
CA ARG A 67 -5.48 7.64 -5.62
C ARG A 67 -4.95 6.26 -5.21
N ILE A 68 -4.82 6.03 -3.90
CA ILE A 68 -4.43 4.74 -3.34
C ILE A 68 -5.57 3.72 -3.49
N ALA A 69 -6.82 4.18 -3.37
CA ALA A 69 -8.00 3.36 -3.62
C ALA A 69 -7.98 2.76 -5.02
N GLU A 70 -7.81 3.61 -6.03
CA GLU A 70 -7.70 3.18 -7.42
C GLU A 70 -6.47 2.29 -7.64
N ALA A 71 -5.33 2.63 -7.03
CA ALA A 71 -4.10 1.85 -7.20
C ALA A 71 -4.24 0.41 -6.68
N ILE A 72 -4.87 0.20 -5.51
CA ILE A 72 -4.99 -1.13 -4.88
C ILE A 72 -6.01 -2.03 -5.59
N GLU A 73 -6.95 -1.49 -6.37
CA GLU A 73 -7.85 -2.31 -7.21
C GLU A 73 -7.07 -3.18 -8.23
N ARG A 74 -5.85 -2.77 -8.59
CA ARG A 74 -5.00 -3.53 -9.51
C ARG A 74 -4.16 -4.54 -8.74
N ARG A 75 -4.33 -5.83 -9.06
CA ARG A 75 -3.54 -6.93 -8.47
C ARG A 75 -2.03 -6.69 -8.56
N GLU A 76 -1.54 -6.19 -9.69
CA GLU A 76 -0.11 -5.88 -9.90
C GLU A 76 0.44 -4.84 -8.91
N ASN A 77 -0.38 -3.90 -8.48
CA ASN A 77 -0.01 -2.88 -7.50
C ASN A 77 -0.03 -3.44 -6.08
N VAL A 78 -0.92 -4.39 -5.78
CA VAL A 78 -0.90 -5.14 -4.51
C VAL A 78 0.37 -5.97 -4.38
N GLU A 79 0.74 -6.72 -5.43
CA GLU A 79 2.00 -7.46 -5.45
C GLU A 79 3.21 -6.52 -5.33
N PHE A 80 3.18 -5.38 -6.01
CA PHE A 80 4.22 -4.35 -5.88
C PHE A 80 4.34 -3.85 -4.45
N LEU A 81 3.21 -3.52 -3.80
CA LEU A 81 3.19 -3.05 -2.41
C LEU A 81 3.79 -4.08 -1.45
N ILE A 82 3.43 -5.36 -1.58
CA ILE A 82 3.99 -6.46 -0.78
C ILE A 82 5.52 -6.49 -0.92
N GLN A 83 6.03 -6.50 -2.15
CA GLN A 83 7.48 -6.56 -2.43
C GLN A 83 8.21 -5.35 -1.85
N ARG A 84 7.61 -4.16 -1.89
CA ARG A 84 8.21 -2.95 -1.31
C ARG A 84 8.23 -3.01 0.22
N ILE A 85 7.18 -3.53 0.85
CA ILE A 85 7.15 -3.72 2.31
C ILE A 85 8.29 -4.66 2.74
N GLU A 86 8.45 -5.80 2.05
CA GLU A 86 9.53 -6.75 2.32
C GLU A 86 10.92 -6.14 2.12
N HIS A 87 11.09 -5.37 1.03
CA HIS A 87 12.35 -4.68 0.74
C HIS A 87 12.75 -3.71 1.85
N HIS A 88 11.82 -2.85 2.30
CA HIS A 88 12.10 -1.87 3.36
C HIS A 88 12.29 -2.51 4.73
N ALA A 89 11.59 -3.62 5.02
CA ALA A 89 11.80 -4.37 6.25
C ALA A 89 13.19 -5.03 6.29
N SER A 90 13.58 -5.69 5.21
CA SER A 90 14.88 -6.38 5.12
C SER A 90 16.06 -5.40 5.14
N GLY A 91 15.90 -4.19 4.57
CA GLY A 91 16.89 -3.13 4.62
C GLY A 91 16.96 -2.38 5.97
N ALA A 92 15.90 -2.43 6.79
CA ALA A 92 15.89 -1.85 8.13
C ALA A 92 16.63 -2.75 9.15
N ASP A 93 16.59 -4.07 8.98
CA ASP A 93 17.33 -5.04 9.80
C ASP A 93 18.87 -4.89 9.63
N ASP A 94 19.37 -4.59 8.42
CA ASP A 94 20.82 -4.37 8.17
C ASP A 94 21.36 -3.04 8.75
N ALA A 95 20.50 -2.03 8.95
CA ALA A 95 20.91 -0.73 9.50
C ALA A 95 20.97 -0.70 11.05
N ALA A 96 20.50 -1.76 11.72
CA ALA A 96 20.39 -1.86 13.17
C ALA A 96 21.49 -2.71 13.83
N ASN A 97 22.48 -3.22 13.08
CA ASN A 97 23.59 -4.05 13.59
C ASN A 97 24.99 -3.46 13.36
#